data_AF-R4FNI7-F1
#
_entry.id   AF-R4FNI7-F1
#
_cell.length_a   1.000
_cell.length_b   1.000
_cell.length_c   1.000
_cell.angle_alpha   90.00
_cell.angle_beta   90.00
_cell.angle_gamma   90.00
#
_symmetry.space_group_name_H-M   'P 1'
#
loop_
_entity.id
_entity.type
_entity.pdbx_description
1 polymer ?
#
loop_
_entity_poly.entity_id
_entity_poly.type
_entity_poly.pdbx_seq_one_letter_code
_entity_poly.pdbx_strand_id
1 'polypeptide(L)'
;MAAYLKLFRSFNRRFSSVANNEYINIPEYPPILDGSLKEVKRRERESKYKKYNELHTVEEKLFALNLDKYYGWKCMVLKEHVYPYQFLPFVKFITRTYLVDVNKELFCKVQNVDIEECREAAQNVKKYLQETILFELKGKTRIEHPKEQDFVVNDVIESINSILLSFLSSQHSHLLDTVVDYEPRLEAFWKVGSFNPSDAVYKERQDEGLDAEECSELVDHWIQYFGTPVVQLRHRLPLPQLETQHLTCYNQPQSTMIVPLENSDPFLKYGIPFERRNGTSIPGHWPGDENEFGLLSYHSQGYLVDRPPHFGNKEHVESLFAQVILSSYGWLHGQASYQGFSTFSDVTYPFVSQNIITDGRQFTFSLYQLNTTALHSQNSMNNNRANVCVTMPTSLLYEEIRGNEFIGWNDDVVASLLSFYLNKPKNREKELEFKPYLHPEEKYVADIKDKERRVWLHKQFRHMYSNRPRHRLPYEIYDWERIYKVKFPTRPLDARLRPFELDCNPLEDRKYNEHMPPYIPKQFRPKKKHWTGWRSKFAKTYYPDV
;
A
#
# COMPACT_ATOMS: atom_id res chain seq x y z
N MET A 1 34.21 42.41 25.05
CA MET A 1 35.29 42.91 24.19
C MET A 1 35.87 41.74 23.38
N ALA A 2 35.47 41.62 22.12
CA ALA A 2 36.24 41.02 21.00
C ALA A 2 35.29 40.96 19.79
N ALA A 3 35.42 42.01 18.97
CA ALA A 3 34.87 42.32 17.65
C ALA A 3 34.03 41.27 16.89
N TYR A 4 32.77 41.67 16.65
CA TYR A 4 31.96 41.25 15.51
C TYR A 4 32.60 41.73 14.20
N LEU A 5 32.92 40.82 13.28
CA LEU A 5 33.22 41.10 11.88
C LEU A 5 32.19 40.36 11.01
N LYS A 6 31.00 40.96 10.86
CA LYS A 6 30.06 40.58 9.81
C LYS A 6 30.58 41.14 8.49
N LEU A 7 31.15 40.27 7.66
CA LEU A 7 31.42 40.53 6.24
C LEU A 7 30.09 40.87 5.54
N PHE A 8 29.91 42.16 5.22
CA PHE A 8 28.89 42.63 4.29
C PHE A 8 29.14 41.97 2.93
N ARG A 9 28.38 40.91 2.60
CA ARG A 9 28.18 40.51 1.20
C ARG A 9 27.31 41.56 0.54
N SER A 10 27.91 42.39 -0.30
CA SER A 10 27.21 43.28 -1.21
C SER A 10 26.24 42.45 -2.06
N PHE A 11 24.94 42.57 -1.78
CA PHE A 11 23.90 42.17 -2.72
C PHE A 11 24.00 43.09 -3.93
N ASN A 12 24.71 42.65 -4.97
CA ASN A 12 24.53 43.19 -6.31
C ASN A 12 23.12 42.81 -6.76
N ARG A 13 22.13 43.63 -6.40
CA ARG A 13 20.85 43.69 -7.12
C ARG A 13 21.19 44.11 -8.54
N ARG A 14 21.33 43.13 -9.44
CA ARG A 14 21.15 43.38 -10.87
C ARG A 14 19.68 43.76 -11.03
N PHE A 15 19.40 45.06 -11.00
CA PHE A 15 18.18 45.59 -11.57
C PHE A 15 18.20 45.21 -13.05
N SER A 16 17.46 44.18 -13.43
CA SER A 16 17.10 43.94 -14.81
C SER A 16 16.12 45.04 -15.22
N SER A 17 16.65 46.16 -15.72
CA SER A 17 15.88 47.13 -16.47
C SER A 17 15.58 46.56 -17.85
N VAL A 18 14.63 45.63 -17.92
CA VAL A 18 13.90 45.35 -19.14
C VAL A 18 12.52 45.93 -18.89
N ALA A 19 12.37 47.22 -19.17
CA ALA A 19 11.07 47.87 -19.23
C ALA A 19 10.37 47.33 -20.49
N ASN A 20 9.75 46.16 -20.37
CA ASN A 20 8.75 45.71 -21.32
C ASN A 20 7.47 46.52 -21.07
N ASN A 21 6.82 46.95 -22.15
CA ASN A 21 5.51 47.59 -22.16
C ASN A 21 4.43 46.65 -21.60
N GLU A 22 4.34 46.51 -20.28
CA GLU A 22 3.26 45.79 -19.60
C GLU A 22 2.21 46.78 -19.07
N TYR A 23 1.72 47.66 -19.93
CA TYR A 23 0.47 48.37 -19.62
C TYR A 23 -0.69 47.48 -20.03
N ILE A 24 -1.19 46.69 -19.08
CA ILE A 24 -2.41 45.90 -19.22
C ILE A 24 -3.55 46.75 -18.62
N ASN A 25 -4.65 46.95 -19.37
CA ASN A 25 -5.80 47.75 -18.91
C ASN A 25 -6.46 47.21 -17.62
N ILE A 26 -6.16 45.96 -17.26
CA ILE A 26 -6.63 45.30 -16.04
C ILE A 26 -5.39 44.97 -15.21
N PRO A 27 -5.27 45.47 -13.97
CA PRO A 27 -4.15 45.13 -13.10
C PRO A 27 -4.23 43.65 -12.69
N GLU A 28 -3.25 42.85 -13.10
CA GLU A 28 -3.06 41.48 -12.62
C GLU A 28 -2.30 41.51 -11.30
N TYR A 29 -3.04 41.46 -10.18
CA TYR A 29 -2.43 41.34 -8.87
C TYR A 29 -2.01 39.89 -8.59
N PRO A 30 -0.85 39.65 -7.94
CA PRO A 30 -0.51 38.33 -7.47
C PRO A 30 -1.53 37.84 -6.42
N PRO A 31 -1.73 36.52 -6.29
CA PRO A 31 -2.62 35.99 -5.26
C PRO A 31 -2.12 36.39 -3.86
N ILE A 32 -3.04 36.80 -2.99
CA ILE A 32 -2.74 37.07 -1.58
C ILE A 32 -2.50 35.71 -0.90
N LEU A 33 -1.31 35.52 -0.34
CA LEU A 33 -0.91 34.26 0.30
C LEU A 33 -0.72 34.48 1.79
N ASP A 34 -1.23 33.57 2.61
CA ASP A 34 -0.96 33.57 4.05
C ASP A 34 0.50 33.18 4.31
N GLY A 35 1.22 34.04 5.04
CA GLY A 35 2.63 33.87 5.42
C GLY A 35 2.84 33.03 6.69
N SER A 36 1.78 32.54 7.33
CA SER A 36 1.89 31.65 8.49
C SER A 36 2.72 30.40 8.18
N LEU A 37 3.54 29.94 9.13
CA LEU A 37 4.42 28.77 8.94
C LEU A 37 3.64 27.51 8.53
N LYS A 38 2.44 27.34 9.09
CA LYS A 38 1.51 26.25 8.78
C LYS A 38 1.08 26.27 7.31
N GLU A 39 0.67 27.43 6.80
CA GLU A 39 0.24 27.58 5.42
C GLU A 39 1.40 27.53 4.42
N VAL A 40 2.59 27.99 4.80
CA VAL A 40 3.82 27.79 4.01
C VAL A 40 4.13 26.30 3.88
N LYS A 41 4.19 25.55 5.00
CA LYS A 41 4.40 24.09 5.00
C LYS A 41 3.30 23.34 4.25
N ARG A 42 2.06 23.81 4.28
CA ARG A 42 0.95 23.25 3.48
C ARG A 42 1.21 23.41 1.98
N ARG A 43 1.55 24.62 1.54
CA ARG A 43 1.83 24.92 0.12
C ARG A 43 3.05 24.18 -0.41
N GLU A 44 4.10 24.02 0.40
CA GLU A 44 5.27 23.21 0.04
C GLU A 44 4.89 21.74 -0.19
N ARG A 45 4.05 21.17 0.69
CA ARG A 45 3.51 19.80 0.52
C ARG A 45 2.66 19.69 -0.75
N GLU A 46 1.78 20.64 -1.01
CA GLU A 46 0.93 20.63 -2.21
C GLU A 46 1.73 20.76 -3.50
N SER A 47 2.75 21.63 -3.51
CA SER A 47 3.68 21.74 -4.65
C SER A 47 4.38 20.41 -4.89
N LYS A 48 4.81 19.73 -3.83
CA LYS A 48 5.42 18.40 -3.93
C LYS A 48 4.47 17.35 -4.47
N TYR A 49 3.22 17.33 -4.02
CA TYR A 49 2.21 16.39 -4.51
C TYR A 49 1.89 16.61 -5.99
N LYS A 50 1.86 17.87 -6.44
CA LYS A 50 1.74 18.20 -7.87
C LYS A 50 2.91 17.64 -8.67
N LYS A 51 4.15 17.78 -8.19
CA LYS A 51 5.31 17.18 -8.86
C LYS A 51 5.23 15.66 -8.95
N TYR A 52 4.73 14.96 -7.92
CA TYR A 52 4.48 13.52 -8.02
C TYR A 52 3.47 13.17 -9.12
N ASN A 53 2.46 14.01 -9.32
CA ASN A 53 1.45 13.81 -10.37
C ASN A 53 2.01 14.07 -11.77
N GLU A 54 2.96 15.00 -11.90
CA GLU A 54 3.61 15.37 -13.18
C GLU A 54 4.59 14.31 -13.71
N LEU A 55 5.02 13.35 -12.87
CA LEU A 55 5.89 12.25 -13.33
C LEU A 55 5.18 11.35 -14.33
N HIS A 56 5.91 10.93 -15.38
CA HIS A 56 5.32 10.25 -16.53
C HIS A 56 4.96 8.78 -16.25
N THR A 57 5.93 8.02 -15.72
CA THR A 57 5.82 6.56 -15.58
C THR A 57 5.42 6.12 -14.17
N VAL A 58 4.80 4.95 -14.07
CA VAL A 58 4.43 4.31 -12.79
C VAL A 58 5.65 4.15 -11.87
N GLU A 59 6.73 3.59 -12.41
CA GLU A 59 7.93 3.30 -11.63
C GLU A 59 8.61 4.57 -11.15
N GLU A 60 8.60 5.65 -11.93
CA GLU A 60 9.15 6.94 -11.48
C GLU A 60 8.36 7.51 -10.30
N LYS A 61 7.02 7.42 -10.33
CA LYS A 61 6.18 7.83 -9.20
C LYS A 61 6.46 7.02 -7.95
N LEU A 62 6.48 5.71 -8.09
CA LEU A 62 6.78 4.76 -7.02
C LEU A 62 8.20 4.93 -6.45
N PHE A 63 9.16 5.28 -7.30
CA PHE A 63 10.54 5.56 -6.93
C PHE A 63 10.67 6.91 -6.22
N ALA A 64 9.98 7.93 -6.73
CA ALA A 64 9.98 9.28 -6.23
C ALA A 64 9.56 9.40 -4.76
N LEU A 65 8.54 8.62 -4.35
CA LEU A 65 8.06 8.56 -2.96
C LEU A 65 9.16 8.24 -1.94
N ASN A 66 10.25 7.59 -2.35
CA ASN A 66 11.33 7.16 -1.48
C ASN A 66 12.59 8.03 -1.60
N LEU A 67 12.62 9.04 -2.48
CA LEU A 67 13.84 9.81 -2.73
C LEU A 67 14.24 10.71 -1.57
N ASP A 68 13.28 11.18 -0.78
CA ASP A 68 13.51 12.10 0.34
C ASP A 68 14.36 11.51 1.44
N LYS A 69 14.24 10.19 1.66
CA LYS A 69 14.82 9.52 2.81
C LYS A 69 15.71 8.41 2.31
N TYR A 70 17.02 8.58 2.47
CA TYR A 70 17.99 7.54 2.14
C TYR A 70 17.56 6.26 2.82
N TYR A 71 17.53 6.21 4.16
CA TYR A 71 17.17 5.03 4.97
C TYR A 71 15.70 4.61 4.89
N GLY A 72 14.90 5.30 4.08
CA GLY A 72 13.46 5.10 3.99
C GLY A 72 12.68 5.73 5.14
N TRP A 73 11.38 5.47 5.13
CA TRP A 73 10.41 6.03 6.06
C TRP A 73 10.34 5.21 7.34
N LYS A 74 10.12 5.89 8.48
CA LYS A 74 9.68 5.22 9.71
C LYS A 74 8.22 4.82 9.51
N CYS A 75 7.96 3.53 9.33
CA CYS A 75 6.62 3.02 9.06
C CYS A 75 6.19 1.99 10.11
N MET A 76 4.88 1.96 10.38
CA MET A 76 4.24 0.86 11.08
C MET A 76 4.20 -0.36 10.16
N VAL A 77 4.71 -1.49 10.64
CA VAL A 77 4.76 -2.72 9.86
C VAL A 77 3.59 -3.63 10.25
N LEU A 78 2.68 -3.83 9.30
CA LEU A 78 1.56 -4.75 9.40
C LEU A 78 1.88 -6.00 8.59
N LYS A 79 1.80 -7.17 9.21
CA LYS A 79 2.01 -8.45 8.54
C LYS A 79 0.71 -9.23 8.56
N GLU A 80 0.38 -9.85 7.43
CA GLU A 80 -0.68 -10.82 7.38
C GLU A 80 -0.43 -11.95 8.39
N HIS A 81 -1.51 -12.51 8.94
CA HIS A 81 -1.53 -13.49 10.04
C HIS A 81 -1.10 -12.97 11.42
N VAL A 82 -0.63 -11.71 11.53
CA VAL A 82 -0.26 -11.09 12.82
C VAL A 82 -1.24 -9.97 13.15
N TYR A 83 -2.33 -10.34 13.81
CA TYR A 83 -3.37 -9.40 14.23
C TYR A 83 -3.46 -9.39 15.77
N PRO A 84 -3.19 -8.24 16.41
CA PRO A 84 -3.38 -8.05 17.85
C PRO A 84 -4.83 -8.24 18.30
N TYR A 85 -5.04 -8.27 19.62
CA TYR A 85 -6.38 -8.28 20.23
C TYR A 85 -7.10 -6.95 19.94
N GLN A 86 -8.42 -6.99 19.65
CA GLN A 86 -9.25 -5.81 19.35
C GLN A 86 -8.71 -4.93 18.22
N PHE A 87 -8.16 -5.55 17.18
CA PHE A 87 -7.47 -4.83 16.11
C PHE A 87 -8.39 -4.24 15.03
N LEU A 88 -9.62 -4.75 14.90
CA LEU A 88 -10.57 -4.36 13.86
C LEU A 88 -10.87 -2.84 13.81
N PRO A 89 -11.12 -2.14 14.93
CA PRO A 89 -11.35 -0.69 14.91
C PRO A 89 -10.17 0.09 14.31
N PHE A 90 -8.94 -0.29 14.67
CA PHE A 90 -7.75 0.32 14.11
C PHE A 90 -7.61 0.06 12.61
N VAL A 91 -7.87 -1.17 12.16
CA VAL A 91 -7.86 -1.51 10.73
C VAL A 91 -8.88 -0.70 9.93
N LYS A 92 -10.10 -0.53 10.47
CA LYS A 92 -11.14 0.31 9.85
C LYS A 92 -10.71 1.77 9.78
N PHE A 93 -10.05 2.29 10.83
CA PHE A 93 -9.52 3.63 10.87
C PHE A 93 -8.44 3.87 9.80
N ILE A 94 -7.40 3.04 9.77
CA ILE A 94 -6.24 3.25 8.88
C ILE A 94 -6.51 2.99 7.40
N THR A 95 -7.57 2.27 7.07
CA THR A 95 -8.02 2.04 5.69
C THR A 95 -9.28 2.84 5.34
N ARG A 96 -9.85 3.55 6.32
CA ARG A 96 -11.14 4.26 6.22
C ARG A 96 -12.23 3.38 5.60
N THR A 97 -12.41 2.20 6.19
CA THR A 97 -13.32 1.17 5.67
C THR A 97 -14.59 1.06 6.51
N TYR A 98 -15.74 1.10 5.85
CA TYR A 98 -17.04 0.72 6.40
C TYR A 98 -17.31 -0.77 6.13
N LEU A 99 -17.52 -1.54 7.20
CA LEU A 99 -17.78 -2.98 7.14
C LEU A 99 -19.29 -3.22 7.24
N VAL A 100 -19.84 -4.00 6.31
CA VAL A 100 -21.25 -4.39 6.27
C VAL A 100 -21.35 -5.91 6.25
N ASP A 101 -22.04 -6.48 7.24
CA ASP A 101 -22.40 -7.89 7.26
C ASP A 101 -23.76 -8.06 6.59
N VAL A 102 -23.85 -8.95 5.61
CA VAL A 102 -25.04 -9.14 4.78
C VAL A 102 -25.39 -10.62 4.62
N ASN A 103 -26.67 -10.89 4.38
CA ASN A 103 -27.10 -12.23 3.99
C ASN A 103 -26.69 -12.55 2.54
N LYS A 104 -26.75 -13.83 2.17
CA LYS A 104 -26.37 -14.34 0.85
C LYS A 104 -27.12 -13.66 -0.31
N GLU A 105 -28.43 -13.47 -0.15
CA GLU A 105 -29.26 -12.86 -1.21
C GLU A 105 -28.85 -11.41 -1.50
N LEU A 106 -28.59 -10.61 -0.46
CA LEU A 106 -28.12 -9.25 -0.63
C LEU A 106 -26.68 -9.23 -1.15
N PHE A 107 -25.83 -10.16 -0.71
CA PHE A 107 -24.46 -10.28 -1.18
C PHE A 107 -24.39 -10.48 -2.70
N CYS A 108 -25.16 -11.42 -3.25
CA CYS A 108 -25.19 -11.69 -4.69
C CYS A 108 -25.79 -10.53 -5.48
N LYS A 109 -26.80 -9.82 -4.93
CA LYS A 109 -27.31 -8.58 -5.54
C LYS A 109 -26.24 -7.50 -5.62
N VAL A 110 -25.48 -7.30 -4.53
CA VAL A 110 -24.37 -6.33 -4.50
C VAL A 110 -23.25 -6.72 -5.47
N GLN A 111 -23.00 -8.02 -5.65
CA GLN A 111 -22.04 -8.56 -6.60
C GLN A 111 -22.51 -8.46 -8.06
N ASN A 112 -23.82 -8.32 -8.29
CA ASN A 112 -24.49 -8.39 -9.59
C ASN A 112 -24.24 -9.73 -10.32
N VAL A 113 -24.47 -10.83 -9.60
CA VAL A 113 -24.34 -12.21 -10.12
C VAL A 113 -25.65 -12.97 -9.93
N ASP A 114 -26.01 -13.77 -10.93
CA ASP A 114 -27.19 -14.65 -10.87
C ASP A 114 -26.90 -15.88 -9.99
N ILE A 115 -27.69 -16.04 -8.93
CA ILE A 115 -27.54 -17.12 -7.95
C ILE A 115 -27.95 -18.47 -8.56
N GLU A 116 -28.91 -18.49 -9.47
CA GLU A 116 -29.44 -19.74 -10.03
C GLU A 116 -28.44 -20.39 -10.99
N GLU A 117 -27.74 -19.58 -11.81
CA GLU A 117 -26.60 -20.04 -12.62
C GLU A 117 -25.50 -20.66 -11.73
N CYS A 118 -25.19 -20.03 -10.60
CA CYS A 118 -24.21 -20.53 -9.64
C CYS A 118 -24.63 -21.87 -9.01
N ARG A 119 -25.92 -22.05 -8.73
CA ARG A 119 -26.48 -23.28 -8.13
C ARG A 119 -26.43 -24.45 -9.11
N GLU A 120 -26.77 -24.21 -10.38
CA GLU A 120 -26.67 -25.23 -11.43
C GLU A 120 -25.22 -25.68 -11.63
N ALA A 121 -24.29 -24.72 -11.75
CA ALA A 121 -22.87 -25.01 -11.87
C ALA A 121 -22.32 -25.76 -10.62
N ALA A 122 -22.81 -25.45 -9.41
CA ALA A 122 -22.41 -26.13 -8.18
C ALA A 122 -22.73 -27.63 -8.23
N GLN A 123 -23.90 -28.01 -8.75
CA GLN A 123 -24.30 -29.42 -8.85
C GLN A 123 -23.38 -30.21 -9.78
N ASN A 124 -22.95 -29.60 -10.89
CA ASN A 124 -22.09 -30.25 -11.88
C ASN A 124 -20.66 -30.47 -11.35
N VAL A 125 -20.15 -29.56 -10.52
CA VAL A 125 -18.76 -29.57 -10.03
C VAL A 125 -18.61 -30.31 -8.69
N LYS A 126 -19.72 -30.46 -7.94
CA LYS A 126 -19.76 -31.06 -6.60
C LYS A 126 -18.93 -32.33 -6.45
N LYS A 127 -19.16 -33.32 -7.33
CA LYS A 127 -18.48 -34.63 -7.25
C LYS A 127 -16.95 -34.48 -7.36
N TYR A 128 -16.49 -33.67 -8.31
CA TYR A 128 -15.06 -33.44 -8.54
C TYR A 128 -14.39 -32.72 -7.36
N LEU A 129 -15.09 -31.74 -6.75
CA LEU A 129 -14.60 -31.07 -5.55
C LEU A 129 -14.50 -32.02 -4.36
N GLN A 130 -15.52 -32.86 -4.14
CA GLN A 130 -15.50 -33.84 -3.05
C GLN A 130 -14.32 -34.81 -3.20
N GLU A 131 -14.16 -35.43 -4.37
CA GLU A 131 -13.08 -36.39 -4.62
C GLU A 131 -11.70 -35.76 -4.40
N THR A 132 -11.51 -34.51 -4.83
CA THR A 132 -10.22 -33.82 -4.74
C THR A 132 -9.91 -33.35 -3.33
N ILE A 133 -10.89 -32.74 -2.63
CA ILE A 133 -10.69 -32.34 -1.23
C ILE A 133 -10.41 -33.57 -0.38
N LEU A 134 -11.09 -34.69 -0.63
CA LEU A 134 -10.81 -35.94 0.07
C LEU A 134 -9.38 -36.45 -0.20
N PHE A 135 -8.92 -36.37 -1.45
CA PHE A 135 -7.57 -36.75 -1.83
C PHE A 135 -6.51 -35.88 -1.13
N GLU A 136 -6.71 -34.57 -1.07
CA GLU A 136 -5.77 -33.65 -0.42
C GLU A 136 -5.72 -33.78 1.11
N LEU A 137 -6.86 -34.14 1.73
CA LEU A 137 -6.96 -34.31 3.17
C LEU A 137 -6.50 -35.70 3.65
N LYS A 138 -6.80 -36.78 2.92
CA LYS A 138 -6.53 -38.17 3.36
C LYS A 138 -5.62 -38.97 2.42
N GLY A 139 -5.55 -38.62 1.15
CA GLY A 139 -4.88 -39.41 0.11
C GLY A 139 -3.36 -39.22 0.04
N LYS A 140 -2.84 -38.07 0.46
CA LYS A 140 -1.40 -37.78 0.45
C LYS A 140 -0.71 -38.31 1.71
N THR A 141 0.28 -39.17 1.54
CA THR A 141 1.25 -39.51 2.61
C THR A 141 2.16 -38.32 2.84
N ARG A 142 2.05 -37.68 4.01
CA ARG A 142 2.87 -36.53 4.37
C ARG A 142 3.94 -36.91 5.39
N ILE A 143 5.07 -36.19 5.31
CA ILE A 143 6.12 -36.24 6.33
C ILE A 143 5.72 -35.26 7.42
N GLU A 144 5.72 -35.70 8.68
CA GLU A 144 5.33 -34.87 9.81
C GLU A 144 6.15 -33.58 9.86
N HIS A 145 5.48 -32.44 9.72
CA HIS A 145 6.08 -31.11 9.79
C HIS A 145 5.34 -30.23 10.80
N PRO A 146 6.03 -29.36 11.56
CA PRO A 146 5.39 -28.49 12.56
C PRO A 146 4.34 -27.53 11.98
N LYS A 147 4.35 -27.29 10.66
CA LYS A 147 3.39 -26.45 9.92
C LYS A 147 2.56 -27.25 8.91
N GLU A 148 2.49 -28.57 9.08
CA GLU A 148 1.82 -29.46 8.12
C GLU A 148 0.39 -29.00 7.82
N GLN A 149 -0.36 -28.55 8.84
CA GLN A 149 -1.73 -28.10 8.67
C GLN A 149 -1.88 -26.91 7.71
N ASP A 150 -0.98 -25.92 7.76
CA ASP A 150 -1.02 -24.78 6.82
C ASP A 150 -0.75 -25.22 5.39
N PHE A 151 0.20 -26.14 5.18
CA PHE A 151 0.49 -26.70 3.87
C PHE A 151 -0.71 -27.50 3.31
N VAL A 152 -1.39 -28.27 4.17
CA VAL A 152 -2.61 -28.99 3.77
C VAL A 152 -3.68 -28.02 3.30
N VAL A 153 -3.90 -26.93 4.03
CA VAL A 153 -4.90 -25.91 3.66
C VAL A 153 -4.54 -25.25 2.35
N ASN A 154 -3.27 -24.89 2.15
CA ASN A 154 -2.81 -24.30 0.90
C ASN A 154 -3.02 -25.26 -0.28
N ASP A 155 -2.61 -26.53 -0.15
CA ASP A 155 -2.84 -27.56 -1.17
C ASP A 155 -4.32 -27.71 -1.54
N VAL A 156 -5.21 -27.67 -0.53
CA VAL A 156 -6.67 -27.74 -0.73
C VAL A 156 -7.16 -26.51 -1.50
N ILE A 157 -6.72 -25.30 -1.13
CA ILE A 157 -7.09 -24.05 -1.82
C ILE A 157 -6.64 -24.08 -3.28
N GLU A 158 -5.39 -24.47 -3.54
CA GLU A 158 -4.83 -24.57 -4.88
C GLU A 158 -5.62 -25.57 -5.73
N SER A 159 -5.93 -26.73 -5.16
CA SER A 159 -6.70 -27.79 -5.84
C SER A 159 -8.13 -27.36 -6.15
N ILE A 160 -8.80 -26.67 -5.23
CA ILE A 160 -10.12 -26.08 -5.46
C ILE A 160 -10.05 -25.10 -6.63
N ASN A 161 -9.09 -24.16 -6.62
CA ASN A 161 -8.93 -23.17 -7.68
C ASN A 161 -8.67 -23.83 -9.05
N SER A 162 -7.75 -24.81 -9.10
CA SER A 162 -7.43 -25.52 -10.34
C SER A 162 -8.61 -26.26 -10.95
N ILE A 163 -9.48 -26.89 -10.14
CA ILE A 163 -10.67 -27.59 -10.63
C ILE A 163 -11.71 -26.61 -11.14
N LEU A 164 -11.96 -25.54 -10.38
CA LEU A 164 -12.93 -24.53 -10.76
C LEU A 164 -12.54 -23.86 -12.08
N LEU A 165 -11.27 -23.47 -12.23
CA LEU A 165 -10.78 -22.92 -13.49
C LEU A 165 -10.86 -23.93 -14.63
N SER A 166 -10.47 -25.20 -14.41
CA SER A 166 -10.53 -26.23 -15.45
C SER A 166 -11.95 -26.49 -15.94
N PHE A 167 -12.93 -26.48 -15.03
CA PHE A 167 -14.34 -26.68 -15.39
C PHE A 167 -14.94 -25.44 -16.05
N LEU A 168 -14.81 -24.27 -15.41
CA LEU A 168 -15.50 -23.05 -15.81
C LEU A 168 -14.87 -22.39 -17.05
N SER A 169 -13.58 -22.59 -17.31
CA SER A 169 -12.90 -22.03 -18.49
C SER A 169 -13.51 -22.52 -19.81
N SER A 170 -14.10 -23.71 -19.84
CA SER A 170 -14.80 -24.23 -21.01
C SER A 170 -16.10 -23.48 -21.33
N GLN A 171 -16.74 -22.90 -20.31
CA GLN A 171 -18.04 -22.22 -20.40
C GLN A 171 -17.89 -20.69 -20.44
N HIS A 172 -16.82 -20.17 -19.85
CA HIS A 172 -16.61 -18.74 -19.67
C HIS A 172 -15.24 -18.29 -20.16
N SER A 173 -15.23 -17.57 -21.28
CA SER A 173 -14.00 -17.11 -21.94
C SER A 173 -13.16 -16.17 -21.08
N HIS A 174 -13.76 -15.38 -20.18
CA HIS A 174 -13.01 -14.47 -19.32
C HIS A 174 -12.09 -15.21 -18.34
N LEU A 175 -12.37 -16.46 -18.00
CA LEU A 175 -11.52 -17.27 -17.12
C LEU A 175 -10.32 -17.87 -17.87
N LEU A 176 -10.42 -18.09 -19.18
CA LEU A 176 -9.27 -18.54 -19.99
C LEU A 176 -8.17 -17.49 -20.06
N ASP A 177 -8.55 -16.21 -20.03
CA ASP A 177 -7.62 -15.07 -20.06
C ASP A 177 -7.01 -14.76 -18.68
N THR A 178 -7.42 -15.47 -17.62
CA THR A 178 -6.91 -15.20 -16.26
C THR A 178 -5.51 -15.76 -16.03
N VAL A 179 -4.73 -15.06 -15.22
CA VAL A 179 -3.43 -15.51 -14.73
C VAL A 179 -3.54 -15.89 -13.27
N VAL A 180 -3.01 -17.07 -12.94
CA VAL A 180 -2.95 -17.59 -11.57
C VAL A 180 -1.56 -17.36 -11.02
N ASP A 181 -1.47 -16.65 -9.89
CA ASP A 181 -0.24 -16.54 -9.13
C ASP A 181 -0.38 -17.31 -7.81
N TYR A 182 0.66 -18.08 -7.47
CA TYR A 182 0.78 -18.82 -6.21
C TYR A 182 1.75 -18.09 -5.29
N GLU A 183 1.32 -17.83 -4.05
CA GLU A 183 2.07 -17.07 -3.04
C GLU A 183 2.72 -15.76 -3.54
N PRO A 184 1.99 -14.89 -4.28
CA PRO A 184 2.59 -13.67 -4.82
C PRO A 184 2.98 -12.68 -3.71
N ARG A 185 4.04 -11.89 -3.98
CA ARG A 185 4.51 -10.84 -3.07
C ARG A 185 3.55 -9.66 -3.08
N LEU A 186 2.72 -9.56 -2.05
CA LEU A 186 1.78 -8.45 -1.85
C LEU A 186 2.32 -7.44 -0.84
N GLU A 187 2.49 -6.18 -1.26
CA GLU A 187 2.93 -5.09 -0.41
C GLU A 187 2.13 -3.81 -0.70
N ALA A 188 1.81 -3.05 0.35
CA ALA A 188 1.15 -1.76 0.21
C ALA A 188 1.75 -0.74 1.15
N PHE A 189 2.02 0.45 0.63
CA PHE A 189 2.56 1.57 1.39
C PHE A 189 1.70 2.81 1.25
N TRP A 190 1.19 3.33 2.36
CA TRP A 190 0.33 4.51 2.39
C TRP A 190 0.52 5.35 3.65
N LYS A 191 0.00 6.58 3.61
CA LYS A 191 0.09 7.55 4.69
C LYS A 191 -1.27 7.79 5.30
N VAL A 192 -1.35 7.72 6.63
CA VAL A 192 -2.59 7.94 7.38
C VAL A 192 -2.38 9.08 8.37
N GLY A 193 -3.33 10.00 8.43
CA GLY A 193 -3.31 11.12 9.35
C GLY A 193 -4.10 10.88 10.64
N SER A 194 -4.21 11.95 11.42
CA SER A 194 -5.09 12.03 12.60
C SER A 194 -4.64 11.25 13.84
N PHE A 195 -3.35 10.95 13.97
CA PHE A 195 -2.81 10.35 15.21
C PHE A 195 -2.39 11.42 16.21
N ASN A 196 -2.50 11.13 17.50
CA ASN A 196 -1.92 11.98 18.53
C ASN A 196 -0.38 11.91 18.47
N PRO A 197 0.32 13.04 18.68
CA PRO A 197 1.78 13.02 18.71
C PRO A 197 2.27 12.19 19.90
N SER A 198 3.32 11.39 19.69
CA SER A 198 4.04 10.74 20.80
C SER A 198 4.71 11.79 21.69
N ASP A 199 4.98 11.44 22.95
CA ASP A 199 5.67 12.31 23.92
C ASP A 199 7.00 12.88 23.39
N ALA A 200 7.72 12.09 22.57
CA ALA A 200 8.97 12.53 21.96
C ALA A 200 8.75 13.66 20.95
N VAL A 201 7.76 13.51 20.08
CA VAL A 201 7.38 14.53 19.08
C VAL A 201 6.81 15.77 19.76
N TYR A 202 6.03 15.59 20.82
CA TYR A 202 5.50 16.71 21.59
C TYR A 202 6.64 17.54 22.22
N LYS A 203 7.64 16.88 22.82
CA LYS A 203 8.81 17.55 23.40
C LYS A 203 9.68 18.22 22.34
N GLU A 204 9.89 17.56 21.20
CA GLU A 204 10.63 18.15 20.07
C GLU A 204 9.99 19.46 19.61
N ARG A 205 8.66 19.49 19.46
CA ARG A 205 7.91 20.71 19.11
C ARG A 205 7.99 21.78 20.20
N GLN A 206 7.98 21.37 21.46
CA GLN A 206 8.14 22.29 22.59
C GLN A 206 9.55 22.91 22.60
N ASP A 207 10.59 22.13 22.30
CA ASP A 207 11.97 22.59 22.19
C ASP A 207 12.18 23.52 20.98
N GLU A 208 11.40 23.34 19.91
CA GLU A 208 11.31 24.27 18.77
C GLU A 208 10.61 25.61 19.12
N GLY A 209 10.01 25.71 20.31
CA GLY A 209 9.33 26.92 20.79
C GLY A 209 7.92 27.09 20.25
N LEU A 210 7.27 26.01 19.81
CA LEU A 210 5.88 26.02 19.35
C LEU A 210 4.90 26.11 20.53
N ASP A 211 3.72 26.69 20.29
CA ASP A 211 2.68 26.81 21.31
C ASP A 211 2.09 25.44 21.69
N ALA A 212 1.41 25.35 22.85
CA ALA A 212 0.85 24.08 23.32
C ALA A 212 -0.19 23.46 22.37
N GLU A 213 -0.94 24.30 21.66
CA GLU A 213 -1.89 23.87 20.62
C GLU A 213 -1.15 23.27 19.42
N GLU A 214 -0.08 23.92 18.97
CA GLU A 214 0.77 23.44 17.88
C GLU A 214 1.52 22.15 18.25
N CYS A 215 1.97 22.04 19.51
CA CYS A 215 2.58 20.82 20.03
C CYS A 215 1.63 19.63 19.99
N SER A 216 0.34 19.87 20.24
CA SER A 216 -0.73 18.87 20.27
C SER A 216 -1.29 18.53 18.88
N GLU A 217 -0.83 19.19 17.81
CA GLU A 217 -1.34 18.93 16.46
C GLU A 217 -1.17 17.46 16.05
N LEU A 218 -2.20 16.92 15.39
CA LEU A 218 -2.20 15.53 14.95
C LEU A 218 -1.07 15.26 13.94
N VAL A 219 -0.48 14.07 14.03
CA VAL A 219 0.61 13.61 13.19
C VAL A 219 0.12 12.60 12.15
N ASP A 220 0.86 12.53 11.04
CA ASP A 220 0.69 11.47 10.06
C ASP A 220 1.70 10.35 10.32
N HIS A 221 1.29 9.12 10.05
CA HIS A 221 2.17 7.97 10.04
C HIS A 221 2.14 7.23 8.70
N TRP A 222 3.29 6.65 8.36
CA TRP A 222 3.42 5.74 7.24
C TRP A 222 3.09 4.33 7.68
N ILE A 223 2.33 3.61 6.87
CA ILE A 223 1.95 2.23 7.09
C ILE A 223 2.48 1.39 5.94
N GLN A 224 3.08 0.27 6.28
CA GLN A 224 3.55 -0.73 5.35
C GLN A 224 2.87 -2.06 5.69
N TYR A 225 2.11 -2.59 4.74
CA TYR A 225 1.48 -3.90 4.84
C TYR A 225 2.23 -4.94 4.01
N PHE A 226 2.33 -6.16 4.54
CA PHE A 226 2.83 -7.37 3.87
C PHE A 226 1.72 -8.42 3.85
N GLY A 227 1.23 -8.72 2.66
CA GLY A 227 0.27 -9.80 2.43
C GLY A 227 0.96 -11.06 1.90
N THR A 228 0.38 -12.20 2.25
CA THR A 228 0.76 -13.54 1.82
C THR A 228 -0.50 -14.31 1.38
N PRO A 229 -1.15 -13.87 0.29
CA PRO A 229 -2.25 -14.64 -0.30
C PRO A 229 -1.73 -16.00 -0.77
N VAL A 230 -2.56 -17.04 -0.69
CA VAL A 230 -2.21 -18.38 -1.17
C VAL A 230 -2.29 -18.42 -2.69
N VAL A 231 -3.41 -17.92 -3.24
CA VAL A 231 -3.66 -17.84 -4.68
C VAL A 231 -4.25 -16.48 -5.02
N GLN A 232 -3.79 -15.88 -6.11
CA GLN A 232 -4.42 -14.71 -6.72
C GLN A 232 -4.76 -14.99 -8.18
N LEU A 233 -5.97 -14.58 -8.57
CA LEU A 233 -6.41 -14.55 -9.96
C LEU A 233 -6.36 -13.12 -10.46
N ARG A 234 -5.65 -12.91 -11.57
CA ARG A 234 -5.55 -11.63 -12.26
C ARG A 234 -6.16 -11.69 -13.65
N HIS A 235 -6.55 -10.53 -14.13
CA HIS A 235 -7.17 -10.36 -15.44
C HIS A 235 -6.81 -8.98 -16.01
N ARG A 236 -6.90 -8.84 -17.34
CA ARG A 236 -6.60 -7.59 -18.07
C ARG A 236 -7.61 -6.48 -17.81
N LEU A 237 -8.84 -6.85 -17.50
CA LEU A 237 -9.96 -5.93 -17.26
C LEU A 237 -10.36 -5.92 -15.78
N PRO A 238 -10.79 -4.77 -15.23
CA PRO A 238 -11.25 -4.68 -13.85
C PRO A 238 -12.64 -5.31 -13.66
N LEU A 239 -12.90 -5.70 -12.40
CA LEU A 239 -14.23 -6.06 -11.96
C LEU A 239 -15.20 -4.85 -11.98
N PRO A 240 -16.50 -5.09 -12.14
CA PRO A 240 -17.48 -4.04 -12.03
C PRO A 240 -17.57 -3.49 -10.60
N GLN A 241 -17.96 -2.22 -10.49
CA GLN A 241 -18.31 -1.54 -9.25
C GLN A 241 -19.46 -2.29 -8.56
N LEU A 242 -19.41 -2.39 -7.24
CA LEU A 242 -20.47 -3.02 -6.46
C LEU A 242 -21.74 -2.17 -6.48
N GLU A 243 -22.90 -2.83 -6.45
CA GLU A 243 -24.19 -2.16 -6.40
C GLU A 243 -24.53 -1.70 -4.97
N THR A 244 -23.73 -0.75 -4.47
CA THR A 244 -23.81 -0.26 -3.09
C THR A 244 -25.14 0.43 -2.76
N GLN A 245 -25.93 0.81 -3.77
CA GLN A 245 -27.31 1.33 -3.60
C GLN A 245 -28.26 0.37 -2.87
N HIS A 246 -27.99 -0.94 -2.96
CA HIS A 246 -28.76 -1.96 -2.25
C HIS A 246 -28.43 -2.02 -0.75
N LEU A 247 -27.33 -1.41 -0.33
CA LEU A 247 -26.93 -1.35 1.07
C LEU A 247 -27.67 -0.20 1.76
N THR A 248 -28.38 -0.52 2.84
CA THR A 248 -29.16 0.46 3.63
C THR A 248 -28.30 1.60 4.17
N CYS A 249 -27.02 1.35 4.45
CA CYS A 249 -26.06 2.35 4.92
C CYS A 249 -25.76 3.45 3.89
N TYR A 250 -25.94 3.19 2.59
CA TYR A 250 -25.74 4.16 1.52
C TYR A 250 -26.96 5.05 1.25
N ASN A 251 -28.13 4.63 1.71
CA ASN A 251 -29.39 5.36 1.55
C ASN A 251 -29.66 6.35 2.71
N GLN A 252 -28.76 6.39 3.70
CA GLN A 252 -28.76 7.37 4.78
C GLN A 252 -27.72 8.48 4.47
N PRO A 253 -27.88 9.70 5.00
CA PRO A 253 -26.87 10.75 4.79
C PRO A 253 -25.49 10.25 5.22
N GLN A 254 -24.45 10.51 4.41
CA GLN A 254 -23.06 10.03 4.61
C GLN A 254 -22.50 10.24 6.04
N SER A 255 -23.09 11.16 6.80
CA SER A 255 -22.90 11.38 8.24
C SER A 255 -23.10 10.13 9.12
N THR A 256 -23.81 9.08 8.66
CA THR A 256 -24.04 7.85 9.44
C THR A 256 -22.98 6.75 9.23
N MET A 257 -22.08 6.87 8.24
CA MET A 257 -20.95 5.94 8.06
C MET A 257 -19.81 6.28 9.03
N ILE A 258 -19.98 5.93 10.31
CA ILE A 258 -19.00 6.20 11.35
C ILE A 258 -17.88 5.16 11.26
N VAL A 259 -16.73 5.56 10.73
CA VAL A 259 -15.47 4.83 10.91
C VAL A 259 -14.97 5.12 12.34
N PRO A 260 -14.64 4.10 13.15
CA PRO A 260 -14.13 4.33 14.49
C PRO A 260 -12.87 5.17 14.45
N LEU A 261 -12.80 6.17 15.32
CA LEU A 261 -11.66 7.06 15.45
C LEU A 261 -10.66 6.44 16.44
N GLU A 262 -9.48 6.07 15.96
CA GLU A 262 -8.43 5.41 16.74
C GLU A 262 -7.14 6.24 16.69
N ASN A 263 -7.12 7.35 17.42
CA ASN A 263 -6.04 8.34 17.39
C ASN A 263 -4.90 8.05 18.36
N SER A 264 -5.02 7.01 19.18
CA SER A 264 -4.01 6.61 20.17
C SER A 264 -2.75 6.08 19.50
N ASP A 265 -1.60 6.16 20.19
CA ASP A 265 -0.34 5.61 19.71
C ASP A 265 -0.48 4.08 19.47
N PRO A 266 -0.38 3.62 18.21
CA PRO A 266 -0.56 2.21 17.87
C PRO A 266 0.50 1.29 18.47
N PHE A 267 1.70 1.81 18.76
CA PHE A 267 2.75 1.02 19.42
C PHE A 267 2.36 0.70 20.86
N LEU A 268 1.83 1.68 21.60
CA LEU A 268 1.42 1.47 22.99
C LEU A 268 0.19 0.57 23.11
N LYS A 269 -0.80 0.74 22.22
CA LYS A 269 -2.06 -0.01 22.28
C LYS A 269 -1.94 -1.43 21.73
N TYR A 270 -1.25 -1.61 20.61
CA TYR A 270 -1.25 -2.88 19.86
C TYR A 270 0.14 -3.53 19.77
N GLY A 271 1.20 -2.88 20.25
CA GLY A 271 2.57 -3.40 20.15
C GLY A 271 3.12 -3.42 18.72
N ILE A 272 2.56 -2.61 17.80
CA ILE A 272 2.95 -2.63 16.39
C ILE A 272 4.36 -2.05 16.22
N PRO A 273 5.32 -2.80 15.64
CA PRO A 273 6.68 -2.32 15.49
C PRO A 273 6.78 -1.19 14.46
N PHE A 274 7.59 -0.19 14.78
CA PHE A 274 8.06 0.81 13.83
C PHE A 274 9.40 0.38 13.25
N GLU A 275 9.46 0.18 11.93
CA GLU A 275 10.69 -0.13 11.21
C GLU A 275 11.02 0.98 10.22
N ARG A 276 12.31 1.20 9.93
CA ARG A 276 12.72 2.10 8.84
C ARG A 276 12.97 1.30 7.57
N ARG A 277 12.26 1.64 6.50
CA ARG A 277 12.41 0.98 5.19
C ARG A 277 11.89 1.84 4.06
N ASN A 278 12.27 1.51 2.82
CA ASN A 278 11.63 2.14 1.67
C ASN A 278 10.21 1.61 1.56
N GLY A 279 9.28 2.51 1.35
CA GLY A 279 7.88 2.21 1.12
C GLY A 279 7.70 1.51 -0.22
N THR A 280 7.04 0.37 -0.21
CA THR A 280 6.86 -0.47 -1.39
C THR A 280 5.39 -0.84 -1.56
N SER A 281 4.89 -0.60 -2.77
CA SER A 281 3.56 -1.01 -3.23
C SER A 281 3.72 -1.98 -4.41
N ILE A 282 3.37 -3.25 -4.23
CA ILE A 282 3.48 -4.32 -5.21
C ILE A 282 2.22 -5.19 -5.10
N PRO A 283 1.36 -5.27 -6.12
CA PRO A 283 0.13 -6.04 -6.08
C PRO A 283 0.30 -7.55 -6.35
N GLY A 284 1.54 -8.03 -6.55
CA GLY A 284 1.86 -9.42 -6.87
C GLY A 284 2.73 -9.59 -8.13
N HIS A 285 2.72 -8.60 -9.02
CA HIS A 285 3.51 -8.57 -10.26
C HIS A 285 4.29 -7.25 -10.39
N TRP A 286 5.21 -7.16 -11.36
CA TRP A 286 5.91 -5.91 -11.67
C TRP A 286 5.09 -5.03 -12.63
N PRO A 287 5.32 -3.70 -12.63
CA PRO A 287 4.68 -2.81 -13.60
C PRO A 287 4.97 -3.24 -15.05
N GLY A 288 3.98 -3.08 -15.93
CA GLY A 288 4.07 -3.43 -17.35
C GLY A 288 3.56 -4.82 -17.73
N ASP A 289 3.04 -5.60 -16.77
CA ASP A 289 2.24 -6.79 -17.07
C ASP A 289 0.89 -6.36 -17.71
N GLU A 290 0.34 -7.17 -18.60
CA GLU A 290 -0.96 -6.92 -19.23
C GLU A 290 -2.12 -7.18 -18.27
N ASN A 291 -1.96 -8.13 -17.35
CA ASN A 291 -2.99 -8.54 -16.39
C ASN A 291 -2.84 -7.77 -15.07
N GLU A 292 -3.19 -6.48 -15.09
CA GLU A 292 -2.99 -5.56 -13.97
C GLU A 292 -4.08 -5.61 -12.88
N PHE A 293 -5.26 -6.18 -13.16
CA PHE A 293 -6.39 -6.14 -12.24
C PHE A 293 -6.62 -7.47 -11.55
N GLY A 294 -6.95 -7.42 -10.26
CA GLY A 294 -7.33 -8.60 -9.48
C GLY A 294 -8.78 -9.01 -9.70
N LEU A 295 -9.01 -10.31 -9.84
CA LEU A 295 -10.34 -10.92 -9.85
C LEU A 295 -10.71 -11.43 -8.44
N LEU A 296 -9.89 -12.35 -7.93
CA LEU A 296 -10.14 -13.09 -6.69
C LEU A 296 -8.81 -13.36 -5.97
N SER A 297 -8.81 -13.25 -4.64
CA SER A 297 -7.71 -13.71 -3.79
C SER A 297 -8.18 -14.76 -2.78
N TYR A 298 -7.37 -15.79 -2.58
CA TYR A 298 -7.53 -16.76 -1.49
C TYR A 298 -6.51 -16.52 -0.40
N HIS A 299 -6.99 -16.58 0.84
CA HIS A 299 -6.16 -16.44 2.03
C HIS A 299 -6.47 -17.57 3.02
N SER A 300 -5.46 -18.00 3.75
CA SER A 300 -5.62 -18.99 4.80
C SER A 300 -5.96 -18.31 6.13
N GLN A 301 -6.73 -19.01 6.97
CA GLN A 301 -7.01 -18.60 8.35
C GLN A 301 -6.25 -19.42 9.41
N GLY A 302 -5.19 -20.14 9.02
CA GLY A 302 -4.44 -21.07 9.90
C GLY A 302 -3.97 -20.41 11.20
N TYR A 303 -3.56 -19.14 11.14
CA TYR A 303 -3.12 -18.36 12.31
C TYR A 303 -4.17 -18.20 13.41
N LEU A 304 -5.46 -18.40 13.12
CA LEU A 304 -6.52 -18.34 14.13
C LEU A 304 -6.45 -19.53 15.10
N VAL A 305 -5.85 -20.64 14.71
CA VAL A 305 -5.70 -21.84 15.56
C VAL A 305 -4.75 -21.56 16.72
N ASP A 306 -3.69 -20.80 16.49
CA ASP A 306 -2.67 -20.46 17.50
C ASP A 306 -3.15 -19.40 18.50
N ARG A 307 -4.35 -18.85 18.32
CA ARG A 307 -4.84 -17.77 19.17
C ARG A 307 -5.22 -18.27 20.57
N PRO A 308 -4.96 -17.47 21.61
CA PRO A 308 -5.33 -17.85 22.96
C PRO A 308 -6.84 -18.09 23.10
N PRO A 309 -7.28 -19.25 23.66
CA PRO A 309 -8.71 -19.60 23.76
C PRO A 309 -9.56 -18.60 24.55
N HIS A 310 -8.94 -17.81 25.43
CA HIS A 310 -9.63 -16.84 26.30
C HIS A 310 -10.09 -15.57 25.56
N PHE A 311 -9.68 -15.34 24.32
CA PHE A 311 -10.14 -14.21 23.52
C PHE A 311 -11.60 -14.33 23.08
N GLY A 312 -12.12 -15.56 22.98
CA GLY A 312 -13.50 -15.86 22.64
C GLY A 312 -13.85 -15.67 21.16
N ASN A 313 -15.04 -16.15 20.78
CA ASN A 313 -15.48 -16.20 19.38
C ASN A 313 -15.61 -14.83 18.71
N LYS A 314 -15.96 -13.79 19.48
CA LYS A 314 -16.11 -12.43 18.94
C LYS A 314 -14.80 -11.91 18.38
N GLU A 315 -13.70 -12.09 19.11
CA GLU A 315 -12.37 -11.65 18.69
C GLU A 315 -11.88 -12.44 17.46
N HIS A 316 -12.24 -13.72 17.34
CA HIS A 316 -11.91 -14.54 16.18
C HIS A 316 -12.55 -13.96 14.91
N VAL A 317 -13.85 -13.64 14.98
CA VAL A 317 -14.59 -13.01 13.88
C VAL A 317 -14.03 -11.62 13.55
N GLU A 318 -13.75 -10.79 14.56
CA GLU A 318 -13.17 -9.46 14.35
C GLU A 318 -11.79 -9.51 13.69
N SER A 319 -11.00 -10.53 14.03
CA SER A 319 -9.67 -10.73 13.45
C SER A 319 -9.72 -11.24 12.02
N LEU A 320 -10.68 -12.09 11.69
CA LEU A 320 -10.95 -12.48 10.31
C LEU A 320 -11.34 -11.25 9.49
N PHE A 321 -12.23 -10.40 10.01
CA PHE A 321 -12.60 -9.15 9.32
C PHE A 321 -11.42 -8.17 9.19
N ALA A 322 -10.53 -8.12 10.18
CA ALA A 322 -9.30 -7.34 10.08
C ALA A 322 -8.38 -7.86 8.95
N GLN A 323 -8.27 -9.19 8.80
CA GLN A 323 -7.56 -9.82 7.68
C GLN A 323 -8.21 -9.47 6.33
N VAL A 324 -9.53 -9.62 6.20
CA VAL A 324 -10.27 -9.27 4.96
C VAL A 324 -9.97 -7.84 4.53
N ILE A 325 -10.11 -6.88 5.46
CA ILE A 325 -9.95 -5.46 5.14
C ILE A 325 -8.51 -5.16 4.73
N LEU A 326 -7.52 -5.64 5.48
CA LEU A 326 -6.11 -5.34 5.20
C LEU A 326 -5.61 -5.99 3.91
N SER A 327 -5.93 -7.26 3.68
CA SER A 327 -5.54 -7.97 2.46
C SER A 327 -6.18 -7.35 1.22
N SER A 328 -7.48 -7.05 1.28
CA SER A 328 -8.20 -6.43 0.16
C SER A 328 -7.73 -5.00 -0.11
N TYR A 329 -7.62 -4.17 0.94
CA TYR A 329 -7.11 -2.80 0.80
C TYR A 329 -5.67 -2.80 0.28
N GLY A 330 -4.81 -3.65 0.83
CA GLY A 330 -3.42 -3.77 0.41
C GLY A 330 -3.29 -4.13 -1.07
N TRP A 331 -4.09 -5.11 -1.53
CA TRP A 331 -4.10 -5.53 -2.93
C TRP A 331 -4.59 -4.44 -3.87
N LEU A 332 -5.73 -3.82 -3.57
CA LEU A 332 -6.29 -2.76 -4.39
C LEU A 332 -5.45 -1.48 -4.37
N HIS A 333 -4.81 -1.14 -3.24
CA HIS A 333 -3.91 0.01 -3.17
C HIS A 333 -2.66 -0.21 -4.02
N GLY A 334 -2.13 -1.44 -4.05
CA GLY A 334 -1.06 -1.84 -4.97
C GLY A 334 -1.48 -1.68 -6.44
N GLN A 335 -2.67 -2.17 -6.80
CA GLN A 335 -3.23 -2.02 -8.16
C GLN A 335 -3.46 -0.56 -8.53
N ALA A 336 -4.07 0.23 -7.64
CA ALA A 336 -4.29 1.66 -7.85
C ALA A 336 -2.97 2.41 -8.03
N SER A 337 -1.93 2.03 -7.28
CA SER A 337 -0.59 2.59 -7.45
C SER A 337 -0.02 2.33 -8.86
N TYR A 338 -0.33 1.18 -9.46
CA TYR A 338 0.11 0.81 -10.82
C TYR A 338 -0.72 1.51 -11.91
N GLN A 339 -1.91 2.01 -11.57
CA GLN A 339 -2.70 2.89 -12.43
C GLN A 339 -2.28 4.37 -12.31
N GLY A 340 -1.30 4.68 -11.45
CA GLY A 340 -0.75 6.04 -11.28
C GLY A 340 -1.38 6.84 -10.14
N PHE A 341 -2.28 6.23 -9.35
CA PHE A 341 -2.79 6.80 -8.10
C PHE A 341 -1.77 6.65 -6.96
N SER A 342 -1.99 7.33 -5.84
CA SER A 342 -1.11 7.22 -4.67
C SER A 342 -1.83 7.62 -3.38
N THR A 343 -1.11 7.68 -2.26
CA THR A 343 -1.64 8.25 -1.01
C THR A 343 -1.89 9.77 -1.09
N PHE A 344 -1.34 10.43 -2.11
CA PHE A 344 -1.47 11.86 -2.39
C PHE A 344 -2.40 12.16 -3.58
N SER A 345 -2.67 11.16 -4.42
CA SER A 345 -3.46 11.28 -5.65
C SER A 345 -4.61 10.28 -5.54
N ASP A 346 -5.80 10.79 -5.20
CA ASP A 346 -6.95 9.94 -4.92
C ASP A 346 -7.48 9.25 -6.19
N VAL A 347 -8.18 8.13 -6.00
CA VAL A 347 -8.77 7.37 -7.10
C VAL A 347 -9.93 8.15 -7.75
N THR A 348 -9.99 8.12 -9.09
CA THR A 348 -11.06 8.75 -9.87
C THR A 348 -12.23 7.79 -10.13
N TYR A 349 -11.98 6.49 -10.05
CA TYR A 349 -12.97 5.42 -10.17
C TYR A 349 -12.71 4.34 -9.11
N PRO A 350 -13.74 3.59 -8.70
CA PRO A 350 -13.58 2.58 -7.67
C PRO A 350 -12.89 1.33 -8.22
N PHE A 351 -12.05 0.72 -7.39
CA PHE A 351 -11.50 -0.62 -7.64
C PHE A 351 -12.26 -1.64 -6.79
N VAL A 352 -12.50 -2.83 -7.33
CA VAL A 352 -13.20 -3.90 -6.63
C VAL A 352 -12.33 -5.14 -6.60
N SER A 353 -12.24 -5.77 -5.43
CA SER A 353 -11.63 -7.08 -5.26
C SER A 353 -12.59 -8.02 -4.57
N GLN A 354 -12.41 -9.31 -4.83
CA GLN A 354 -13.11 -10.37 -4.14
C GLN A 354 -12.11 -11.19 -3.35
N ASN A 355 -12.48 -11.56 -2.13
CA ASN A 355 -11.58 -12.20 -1.20
C ASN A 355 -12.27 -13.38 -0.51
N ILE A 356 -11.58 -14.52 -0.46
CA ILE A 356 -12.04 -15.75 0.16
C ILE A 356 -11.02 -16.16 1.21
N ILE A 357 -11.49 -16.24 2.46
CA ILE A 357 -10.70 -16.73 3.58
C ILE A 357 -11.20 -18.13 3.94
N THR A 358 -10.29 -19.10 4.04
CA THR A 358 -10.66 -20.48 4.37
C THR A 358 -9.56 -21.27 5.09
N ASP A 359 -9.96 -22.30 5.83
CA ASP A 359 -9.10 -23.38 6.33
C ASP A 359 -9.35 -24.71 5.60
N GLY A 360 -9.98 -24.66 4.42
CA GLY A 360 -10.41 -25.85 3.66
C GLY A 360 -11.73 -26.46 4.15
N ARG A 361 -12.31 -25.97 5.25
CA ARG A 361 -13.62 -26.41 5.78
C ARG A 361 -14.58 -25.26 6.02
N GLN A 362 -14.15 -24.20 6.67
CA GLN A 362 -14.88 -22.96 6.88
C GLN A 362 -14.54 -21.97 5.78
N PHE A 363 -15.53 -21.27 5.26
CA PHE A 363 -15.37 -20.27 4.21
C PHE A 363 -15.99 -18.96 4.65
N THR A 364 -15.24 -17.87 4.49
CA THR A 364 -15.74 -16.51 4.57
C THR A 364 -15.56 -15.82 3.23
N PHE A 365 -16.66 -15.29 2.72
CA PHE A 365 -16.74 -14.60 1.44
C PHE A 365 -16.84 -13.10 1.66
N SER A 366 -16.01 -12.33 0.97
CA SER A 366 -16.00 -10.88 1.10
C SER A 366 -15.78 -10.17 -0.23
N LEU A 367 -16.44 -9.02 -0.39
CA LEU A 367 -16.25 -8.07 -1.48
C LEU A 367 -15.71 -6.78 -0.91
N TYR A 368 -14.71 -6.20 -1.55
CA TYR A 368 -14.13 -4.94 -1.13
C TYR A 368 -14.13 -3.95 -2.27
N GLN A 369 -14.52 -2.71 -1.99
CA GLN A 369 -14.48 -1.61 -2.93
C GLN A 369 -13.63 -0.45 -2.39
N LEU A 370 -12.54 -0.17 -3.08
CA LEU A 370 -11.65 0.97 -2.83
C LEU A 370 -12.21 2.21 -3.52
N ASN A 371 -12.71 3.15 -2.72
CA ASN A 371 -13.27 4.44 -3.14
C ASN A 371 -12.32 5.61 -2.87
N THR A 372 -11.34 5.44 -1.97
CA THR A 372 -10.33 6.46 -1.69
C THR A 372 -9.00 5.90 -1.18
N THR A 373 -7.90 6.51 -1.61
CA THR A 373 -6.52 6.28 -1.13
C THR A 373 -5.95 7.48 -0.36
N ALA A 374 -6.65 8.62 -0.36
CA ALA A 374 -6.20 9.87 0.25
C ALA A 374 -6.57 9.95 1.74
N LEU A 375 -5.78 9.29 2.59
CA LEU A 375 -6.04 9.13 4.04
C LEU A 375 -5.18 10.03 4.95
N HIS A 376 -4.29 10.84 4.38
CA HIS A 376 -3.39 11.73 5.14
C HIS A 376 -4.12 12.98 5.66
N SER A 377 -3.58 13.65 6.69
CA SER A 377 -4.24 14.74 7.44
C SER A 377 -4.86 15.87 6.61
N GLN A 378 -4.28 16.25 5.47
CA GLN A 378 -4.80 17.33 4.62
C GLN A 378 -6.11 16.95 3.91
N ASN A 379 -6.27 15.67 3.60
CA ASN A 379 -7.43 15.15 2.89
C ASN A 379 -8.42 14.45 3.81
N SER A 380 -7.99 13.97 4.98
CA SER A 380 -8.85 13.23 5.91
C SER A 380 -10.07 14.03 6.36
N MET A 381 -9.93 15.35 6.55
CA MET A 381 -11.00 16.25 6.99
C MET A 381 -11.96 16.65 5.85
N ASN A 382 -11.45 16.78 4.62
CA ASN A 382 -12.23 17.32 3.49
C ASN A 382 -12.83 16.22 2.59
N ASN A 383 -12.22 15.04 2.57
CA ASN A 383 -12.71 13.92 1.78
C ASN A 383 -13.82 13.23 2.55
N ASN A 384 -15.01 13.10 1.96
CA ASN A 384 -16.14 12.40 2.57
C ASN A 384 -16.25 10.93 2.14
N ARG A 385 -15.41 10.48 1.19
CA ARG A 385 -15.45 9.11 0.67
C ARG A 385 -14.92 8.13 1.72
N ALA A 386 -15.53 6.96 1.78
CA ALA A 386 -15.09 5.83 2.58
C ALA A 386 -15.06 4.56 1.72
N ASN A 387 -14.13 3.67 2.03
CA ASN A 387 -14.05 2.35 1.41
C ASN A 387 -15.13 1.43 1.98
N VAL A 388 -15.52 0.40 1.23
CA VAL A 388 -16.59 -0.52 1.64
C VAL A 388 -16.07 -1.94 1.63
N CYS A 389 -16.36 -2.66 2.70
CA CYS A 389 -16.17 -4.10 2.77
C CYS A 389 -17.51 -4.75 3.08
N VAL A 390 -17.98 -5.62 2.18
CA VAL A 390 -19.20 -6.39 2.35
C VAL A 390 -18.80 -7.83 2.62
N THR A 391 -19.26 -8.41 3.72
CA THR A 391 -18.92 -9.78 4.11
C THR A 391 -20.18 -10.61 4.33
N MET A 392 -20.05 -11.92 4.08
CA MET A 392 -21.01 -12.91 4.53
C MET A 392 -20.57 -13.52 5.86
N PRO A 393 -21.49 -14.07 6.67
CA PRO A 393 -21.15 -14.88 7.82
C PRO A 393 -20.40 -16.15 7.41
N THR A 394 -19.42 -16.56 8.23
CA THR A 394 -18.63 -17.77 8.01
C THR A 394 -19.54 -19.00 7.93
N SER A 395 -19.35 -19.81 6.90
CA SER A 395 -20.15 -21.00 6.62
C SER A 395 -19.28 -22.24 6.49
N LEU A 396 -19.77 -23.38 6.99
CA LEU A 396 -19.09 -24.67 6.85
C LEU A 396 -19.41 -25.31 5.50
N LEU A 397 -18.39 -25.78 4.79
CA LEU A 397 -18.52 -26.58 3.56
C LEU A 397 -18.98 -28.00 3.87
N TYR A 398 -18.52 -28.58 4.99
CA TYR A 398 -18.93 -29.90 5.48
C TYR A 398 -18.79 -30.00 7.00
N GLU A 399 -19.54 -30.92 7.62
CA GLU A 399 -19.53 -31.16 9.07
C GLU A 399 -18.46 -32.15 9.49
N GLU A 400 -18.33 -33.28 8.81
CA GLU A 400 -17.36 -34.32 9.16
C GLU A 400 -17.03 -35.18 7.94
N ILE A 401 -15.88 -35.86 7.96
CA ILE A 401 -15.49 -36.85 6.94
C ILE A 401 -15.43 -38.23 7.58
N ARG A 402 -16.46 -39.05 7.39
CA ARG A 402 -16.49 -40.44 7.88
C ARG A 402 -16.11 -41.41 6.77
N GLY A 403 -15.01 -42.14 6.98
CA GLY A 403 -14.44 -42.98 5.93
C GLY A 403 -14.04 -42.13 4.72
N ASN A 404 -14.69 -42.36 3.59
CA ASN A 404 -14.46 -41.68 2.32
C ASN A 404 -15.64 -40.78 1.88
N GLU A 405 -16.58 -40.47 2.78
CA GLU A 405 -17.76 -39.66 2.46
C GLU A 405 -17.81 -38.39 3.32
N PHE A 406 -18.30 -37.30 2.74
CA PHE A 406 -18.57 -36.05 3.43
C PHE A 406 -19.98 -36.07 4.03
N ILE A 407 -20.07 -35.75 5.32
CA ILE A 407 -21.33 -35.55 6.03
C ILE A 407 -21.64 -34.06 6.10
N GLY A 408 -22.90 -33.70 5.84
CA GLY A 408 -23.36 -32.31 5.91
C GLY A 408 -22.75 -31.41 4.84
N TRP A 409 -22.54 -31.93 3.62
CA TRP A 409 -22.01 -31.14 2.51
C TRP A 409 -22.96 -29.98 2.14
N ASN A 410 -22.41 -28.77 2.09
CA ASN A 410 -23.15 -27.55 1.89
C ASN A 410 -23.01 -27.02 0.46
N ASP A 411 -24.02 -27.26 -0.37
CA ASP A 411 -24.06 -26.80 -1.77
C ASP A 411 -24.15 -25.27 -1.86
N ASP A 412 -24.66 -24.59 -0.83
CA ASP A 412 -24.74 -23.13 -0.83
C ASP A 412 -23.36 -22.46 -0.76
N VAL A 413 -22.39 -23.08 -0.07
CA VAL A 413 -21.00 -22.59 -0.01
C VAL A 413 -20.33 -22.73 -1.37
N VAL A 414 -20.57 -23.84 -2.07
CA VAL A 414 -20.06 -24.07 -3.44
C VAL A 414 -20.67 -23.06 -4.42
N ALA A 415 -21.97 -22.80 -4.31
CA ALA A 415 -22.62 -21.78 -5.14
C ALA A 415 -22.04 -20.36 -4.87
N SER A 416 -21.79 -20.00 -3.62
CA SER A 416 -21.12 -18.74 -3.26
C SER A 416 -19.67 -18.69 -3.76
N LEU A 417 -18.95 -19.82 -3.74
CA LEU A 417 -17.60 -19.92 -4.30
C LEU A 417 -17.61 -19.67 -5.81
N LEU A 418 -18.58 -20.27 -6.53
CA LEU A 418 -18.73 -20.09 -7.97
C LEU A 418 -19.12 -18.67 -8.36
N SER A 419 -19.91 -17.96 -7.53
CA SER A 419 -20.31 -16.58 -7.83
C SER A 419 -19.11 -15.63 -7.98
N PHE A 420 -17.99 -15.94 -7.32
CA PHE A 420 -16.75 -15.18 -7.42
C PHE A 420 -16.09 -15.34 -8.80
N TYR A 421 -15.98 -16.58 -9.29
CA TYR A 421 -15.42 -16.87 -10.63
C TYR A 421 -16.33 -16.39 -11.76
N LEU A 422 -17.65 -16.46 -11.57
CA LEU A 422 -18.64 -16.08 -12.57
C LEU A 422 -18.80 -14.56 -12.71
N ASN A 423 -18.30 -13.77 -11.77
CA ASN A 423 -18.34 -12.31 -11.88
C ASN A 423 -17.42 -11.83 -13.00
N LYS A 424 -18.02 -11.41 -14.12
CA LYS A 424 -17.31 -11.09 -15.36
C LYS A 424 -16.67 -9.69 -15.29
N PRO A 425 -15.35 -9.57 -15.52
CA PRO A 425 -14.70 -8.28 -15.74
C PRO A 425 -15.32 -7.54 -16.93
N LYS A 426 -15.39 -6.20 -16.86
CA LYS A 426 -16.00 -5.37 -17.91
C LYS A 426 -14.98 -4.37 -18.45
N ASN A 427 -14.92 -4.22 -19.77
CA ASN A 427 -14.14 -3.15 -20.37
C ASN A 427 -14.84 -1.81 -20.13
N ARG A 428 -14.16 -0.93 -19.39
CA ARG A 428 -14.64 0.42 -19.03
C ARG A 428 -13.83 1.55 -19.66
N GLU A 429 -12.91 1.25 -20.59
CA GLU A 429 -12.02 2.24 -21.23
C GLU A 429 -12.77 3.35 -21.98
N LYS A 430 -13.98 3.05 -22.47
CA LYS A 430 -14.83 4.03 -23.17
C LYS A 430 -15.46 5.05 -22.22
N GLU A 431 -15.62 4.70 -20.95
CA GLU A 431 -16.32 5.50 -19.93
C GLU A 431 -15.35 6.14 -18.93
N LEU A 432 -14.20 5.50 -18.70
CA LEU A 432 -13.24 5.86 -17.66
C LEU A 432 -11.83 5.93 -18.22
N GLU A 433 -11.12 7.01 -17.87
CA GLU A 433 -9.69 7.11 -18.07
C GLU A 433 -8.97 6.32 -16.96
N PHE A 434 -8.42 5.14 -17.28
CA PHE A 434 -7.80 4.27 -16.28
C PHE A 434 -6.53 4.86 -15.64
N LYS A 435 -5.73 5.61 -16.42
CA LYS A 435 -4.40 6.09 -16.05
C LYS A 435 -4.29 7.61 -16.17
N PRO A 436 -5.12 8.39 -15.44
CA PRO A 436 -5.27 9.83 -15.66
C PRO A 436 -4.02 10.64 -15.27
N TYR A 437 -3.17 10.07 -14.42
CA TYR A 437 -1.96 10.73 -13.94
C TYR A 437 -0.69 10.23 -14.64
N LEU A 438 -0.77 9.41 -15.68
CA LEU A 438 0.40 8.89 -16.39
C LEU A 438 0.49 9.50 -17.78
N HIS A 439 1.71 9.56 -18.33
CA HIS A 439 1.89 10.09 -19.68
C HIS A 439 1.27 9.14 -20.72
N PRO A 440 0.50 9.62 -21.73
CA PRO A 440 -0.17 8.75 -22.68
C PRO A 440 0.74 7.81 -23.47
N GLU A 441 1.94 8.28 -23.84
CA GLU A 441 2.93 7.50 -24.60
C GLU A 441 3.98 6.77 -23.75
N GLU A 442 4.24 7.24 -22.52
CA GLU A 442 5.34 6.73 -21.67
C GLU A 442 4.76 6.35 -20.30
N LYS A 443 4.03 5.22 -20.24
CA LYS A 443 3.33 4.77 -19.02
C LYS A 443 4.24 3.97 -18.10
N TYR A 444 5.13 3.17 -18.70
CA TYR A 444 6.08 2.34 -17.99
C TYR A 444 7.52 2.68 -18.36
N VAL A 445 8.47 2.24 -17.54
CA VAL A 445 9.90 2.42 -17.85
C VAL A 445 10.27 1.75 -19.18
N ALA A 446 9.59 0.66 -19.56
CA ALA A 446 9.81 -0.03 -20.83
C ALA A 446 9.60 0.87 -22.06
N ASP A 447 8.65 1.81 -21.97
CA ASP A 447 8.21 2.69 -23.06
C ASP A 447 9.17 3.88 -23.31
N ILE A 448 10.06 4.16 -22.35
CA ILE A 448 11.00 5.28 -22.44
C ILE A 448 11.94 5.10 -23.65
N LYS A 449 11.91 6.09 -24.56
CA LYS A 449 12.74 6.10 -25.80
C LYS A 449 14.24 6.17 -25.50
N ASP A 450 14.65 6.91 -24.47
CA ASP A 450 16.06 6.99 -24.05
C ASP A 450 16.51 5.69 -23.35
N LYS A 451 17.36 4.92 -24.05
CA LYS A 451 17.92 3.66 -23.56
C LYS A 451 18.76 3.83 -22.28
N GLU A 452 19.54 4.92 -22.14
CA GLU A 452 20.38 5.13 -20.95
C GLU A 452 19.50 5.36 -19.71
N ARG A 453 18.50 6.24 -19.84
CA ARG A 453 17.49 6.52 -18.80
C ARG A 453 16.72 5.26 -18.41
N ARG A 454 16.20 4.52 -19.40
CA ARG A 454 15.41 3.30 -19.20
C ARG A 454 16.17 2.24 -18.40
N VAL A 455 17.40 1.91 -18.81
CA VAL A 455 18.21 0.88 -18.14
C VAL A 455 18.58 1.31 -16.73
N TRP A 456 18.88 2.60 -16.54
CA TRP A 456 19.22 3.14 -15.23
C TRP A 456 18.02 3.08 -14.28
N LEU A 457 16.85 3.58 -14.70
CA LEU A 457 15.64 3.59 -13.88
C LEU A 457 15.20 2.18 -13.50
N HIS A 458 15.15 1.26 -14.47
CA HIS A 458 14.82 -0.15 -14.23
C HIS A 458 15.68 -0.79 -13.15
N LYS A 459 16.99 -0.56 -13.22
CA LYS A 459 17.95 -1.10 -12.24
C LYS A 459 17.77 -0.46 -10.86
N GLN A 460 17.65 0.87 -10.79
CA GLN A 460 17.53 1.58 -9.51
C GLN A 460 16.21 1.32 -8.81
N PHE A 461 15.11 1.30 -9.56
CA PHE A 461 13.78 0.99 -9.05
C PHE A 461 13.73 -0.40 -8.41
N ARG A 462 14.16 -1.45 -9.14
CA ARG A 462 14.21 -2.82 -8.60
C ARG A 462 15.15 -2.96 -7.40
N HIS A 463 16.29 -2.25 -7.42
CA HIS A 463 17.19 -2.25 -6.27
C HIS A 463 16.51 -1.65 -5.03
N MET A 464 15.85 -0.50 -5.17
CA MET A 464 15.11 0.14 -4.08
C MET A 464 13.98 -0.74 -3.55
N TYR A 465 13.17 -1.32 -4.44
CA TYR A 465 12.01 -2.17 -4.12
C TYR A 465 12.39 -3.56 -3.59
N SER A 466 13.65 -3.98 -3.78
CA SER A 466 14.18 -5.18 -3.15
C SER A 466 14.46 -5.00 -1.65
N ASN A 467 14.48 -3.76 -1.13
CA ASN A 467 14.73 -3.42 0.28
C ASN A 467 15.95 -4.16 0.89
N ARG A 468 16.98 -4.44 0.07
CA ARG A 468 18.20 -5.14 0.50
C ARG A 468 19.00 -4.31 1.50
N PRO A 469 19.81 -4.94 2.37
CA PRO A 469 20.70 -4.24 3.28
C PRO A 469 21.59 -3.23 2.56
N ARG A 470 21.77 -2.08 3.20
CA ARG A 470 22.48 -0.94 2.61
C ARG A 470 23.96 -1.02 2.91
N HIS A 471 24.78 -0.56 1.98
CA HIS A 471 26.23 -0.44 2.16
C HIS A 471 26.61 0.54 3.28
N ARG A 472 25.84 1.61 3.47
CA ARG A 472 25.96 2.53 4.62
C ARG A 472 24.90 2.17 5.63
N LEU A 473 25.35 1.74 6.81
CA LEU A 473 24.50 1.45 7.94
C LEU A 473 24.03 2.74 8.63
N PRO A 474 22.89 2.70 9.33
CA PRO A 474 22.49 3.74 10.27
C PRO A 474 23.64 4.13 11.20
N TYR A 475 23.69 5.41 11.56
CA TYR A 475 24.66 5.88 12.55
C TYR A 475 24.29 5.33 13.93
N GLU A 476 25.21 4.66 14.60
CA GLU A 476 25.04 4.14 15.96
C GLU A 476 25.69 5.10 16.97
N ILE A 477 24.97 5.42 18.05
CA ILE A 477 25.52 6.18 19.18
C ILE A 477 26.01 5.17 20.21
N TYR A 478 27.32 5.13 20.46
CA TYR A 478 27.87 4.24 21.48
C TYR A 478 27.45 4.70 22.88
N ASP A 479 27.35 3.76 23.83
CA ASP A 479 26.92 4.08 25.20
C ASP A 479 27.79 5.14 25.87
N TRP A 480 29.10 5.13 25.63
CA TRP A 480 30.00 6.16 26.17
C TRP A 480 29.77 7.53 25.53
N GLU A 481 29.44 7.60 24.23
CA GLU A 481 29.07 8.85 23.55
C GLU A 481 27.76 9.38 24.14
N ARG A 482 26.77 8.50 24.31
CA ARG A 482 25.48 8.85 24.94
C ARG A 482 25.68 9.37 26.37
N ILE A 483 26.53 8.74 27.18
CA ILE A 483 26.75 9.14 28.57
C ILE A 483 27.56 10.44 28.65
N TYR A 484 28.73 10.50 28.02
CA TYR A 484 29.72 11.57 28.22
C TYR A 484 29.64 12.73 27.23
N LYS A 485 28.90 12.60 26.13
CA LYS A 485 28.72 13.66 25.12
C LYS A 485 27.28 14.17 25.06
N VAL A 486 26.28 13.30 25.20
CA VAL A 486 24.85 13.69 25.14
C VAL A 486 24.29 14.01 26.53
N LYS A 487 24.31 13.04 27.46
CA LYS A 487 23.65 13.18 28.77
C LYS A 487 24.45 14.06 29.75
N PHE A 488 25.76 13.86 29.81
CA PHE A 488 26.67 14.61 30.68
C PHE A 488 27.82 15.13 29.82
N PRO A 489 27.75 16.36 29.26
CA PRO A 489 28.74 16.91 28.31
C PRO A 489 30.07 17.22 29.01
N THR A 490 30.78 16.16 29.39
CA THR A 490 32.02 16.16 30.18
C THR A 490 33.26 16.18 29.28
N ARG A 491 33.07 16.07 27.96
CA ARG A 491 34.13 16.07 26.94
C ARG A 491 33.98 17.20 25.92
N PRO A 492 33.99 18.49 26.34
CA PRO A 492 33.83 19.62 25.42
C PRO A 492 35.03 19.85 24.50
N LEU A 493 36.20 19.27 24.81
CA LEU A 493 37.43 19.40 24.03
C LEU A 493 37.51 18.41 22.85
N ASP A 494 36.67 17.37 22.83
CA ASP A 494 36.63 16.42 21.71
C ASP A 494 36.11 17.13 20.45
N ALA A 495 36.70 16.82 19.29
CA ALA A 495 36.22 17.34 18.02
C ALA A 495 34.80 16.82 17.75
N ARG A 496 33.89 17.74 17.40
CA ARG A 496 32.52 17.42 17.00
C ARG A 496 32.53 16.87 15.58
N LEU A 497 32.42 15.56 15.45
CA LEU A 497 32.50 14.84 14.17
C LEU A 497 31.26 14.00 13.92
N ARG A 498 30.47 13.72 14.96
CA ARG A 498 29.30 12.87 14.87
C ARG A 498 28.08 13.69 14.48
N PRO A 499 27.14 13.11 13.72
CA PRO A 499 25.95 13.85 13.28
C PRO A 499 25.13 14.47 14.43
N PHE A 500 24.97 13.73 15.53
CA PHE A 500 24.25 14.21 16.72
C PHE A 500 24.96 15.37 17.45
N GLU A 501 26.26 15.60 17.20
CA GLU A 501 27.01 16.74 17.75
C GLU A 501 26.92 17.99 16.85
N LEU A 502 26.40 17.83 15.63
CA LEU A 502 26.29 18.84 14.59
C LEU A 502 24.83 19.23 14.34
N ASP A 503 23.92 18.85 15.22
CA ASP A 503 22.46 19.03 15.08
C ASP A 503 21.92 18.49 13.75
N CYS A 504 22.54 17.42 13.26
CA CYS A 504 22.16 16.73 12.03
C CYS A 504 21.57 15.36 12.37
N ASN A 505 20.44 15.00 11.75
CA ASN A 505 19.85 13.68 11.87
C ASN A 505 19.95 12.94 10.52
N PRO A 506 20.99 12.11 10.29
CA PRO A 506 21.17 11.43 9.02
C PRO A 506 20.04 10.45 8.66
N LEU A 507 19.24 10.02 9.63
CA LEU A 507 18.10 9.15 9.38
C LEU A 507 16.96 9.92 8.71
N GLU A 508 16.83 11.21 9.01
CA GLU A 508 15.78 12.08 8.46
C GLU A 508 16.29 12.98 7.32
N ASP A 509 17.48 13.53 7.42
CA ASP A 509 17.92 14.61 6.52
C ASP A 509 18.52 14.10 5.22
N ARG A 510 19.12 12.90 5.25
CA ARG A 510 19.88 12.37 4.12
C ARG A 510 18.95 11.85 3.05
N LYS A 511 19.13 12.34 1.81
CA LYS A 511 18.33 11.91 0.65
C LYS A 511 18.90 10.69 -0.05
N TYR A 512 18.05 9.97 -0.78
CA TYR A 512 18.46 8.78 -1.53
C TYR A 512 19.44 9.12 -2.67
N ASN A 513 19.25 10.27 -3.32
CA ASN A 513 20.08 10.76 -4.42
C ASN A 513 21.38 11.47 -3.95
N GLU A 514 21.61 11.61 -2.64
CA GLU A 514 22.83 12.17 -2.05
C GLU A 514 23.95 11.11 -1.99
N HIS A 515 24.45 10.77 -3.16
CA HIS A 515 25.67 9.99 -3.30
C HIS A 515 26.46 10.44 -4.53
N MET A 516 27.76 10.11 -4.54
CA MET A 516 28.56 10.30 -5.74
C MET A 516 28.09 9.30 -6.81
N PRO A 517 27.82 9.75 -8.05
CA PRO A 517 27.48 8.82 -9.11
C PRO A 517 28.67 7.89 -9.43
N PRO A 518 28.44 6.78 -10.16
CA PRO A 518 29.50 5.87 -10.54
C PRO A 518 30.61 6.57 -11.34
N TYR A 519 31.87 6.34 -10.96
CA TYR A 519 33.02 6.89 -11.67
C TYR A 519 33.23 6.18 -13.01
N ILE A 520 33.44 6.96 -14.08
CA ILE A 520 33.81 6.45 -15.40
C ILE A 520 35.34 6.48 -15.52
N PRO A 521 36.02 5.33 -15.71
CA PRO A 521 37.45 5.27 -15.96
C PRO A 521 37.86 6.14 -17.16
N LYS A 522 39.05 6.76 -17.10
CA LYS A 522 39.53 7.71 -18.14
C LYS A 522 39.42 7.15 -19.56
N GLN A 523 39.70 5.85 -19.74
CA GLN A 523 39.65 5.17 -21.04
C GLN A 523 38.26 5.17 -21.70
N PHE A 524 37.18 5.19 -20.90
CA PHE A 524 35.80 5.13 -21.38
C PHE A 524 35.13 6.51 -21.47
N ARG A 525 35.86 7.59 -21.18
CA ARG A 525 35.30 8.94 -21.26
C ARG A 525 35.28 9.44 -22.70
N PRO A 526 34.22 10.20 -23.10
CA PRO A 526 34.20 10.82 -24.41
C PRO A 526 35.40 11.77 -24.56
N LYS A 527 36.23 11.56 -25.58
CA LYS A 527 37.46 12.35 -25.83
C LYS A 527 37.20 13.78 -26.34
N LYS A 528 35.97 14.30 -26.25
CA LYS A 528 35.60 15.64 -26.75
C LYS A 528 36.15 16.72 -25.81
N LYS A 529 36.81 17.74 -26.37
CA LYS A 529 37.50 18.84 -25.64
C LYS A 529 36.64 19.58 -24.59
N HIS A 530 35.32 19.63 -24.77
CA HIS A 530 34.39 20.29 -23.84
C HIS A 530 33.86 19.38 -22.71
N TRP A 531 34.19 18.08 -22.72
CA TRP A 531 33.84 17.10 -21.68
C TRP A 531 35.03 16.84 -20.74
N THR A 532 35.81 17.87 -20.41
CA THR A 532 36.96 17.79 -19.49
C THR A 532 36.63 18.23 -18.06
N GLY A 533 35.41 18.72 -17.81
CA GLY A 533 34.94 19.13 -16.48
C GLY A 533 34.67 17.96 -15.52
N TRP A 534 34.61 18.23 -14.20
CA TRP A 534 34.38 17.22 -13.15
C TRP A 534 33.18 16.29 -13.41
N ARG A 535 32.10 16.80 -14.02
CA ARG A 535 30.89 16.03 -14.36
C ARG A 535 31.12 14.91 -15.37
N SER A 536 32.10 15.05 -16.27
CA SER A 536 32.47 13.99 -17.25
C SER A 536 33.11 12.76 -16.61
N LYS A 537 33.55 12.87 -15.35
CA LYS A 537 34.16 11.78 -14.60
C LYS A 537 33.13 10.78 -14.09
N PHE A 538 31.83 11.12 -14.16
CA PHE A 538 30.75 10.39 -13.52
C PHE A 538 29.68 9.99 -14.52
N ALA A 539 29.07 8.83 -14.30
CA ALA A 539 27.92 8.37 -15.06
C ALA A 539 26.73 9.29 -14.81
N LYS A 540 25.91 9.48 -15.86
CA LYS A 540 24.64 10.20 -15.73
C LYS A 540 23.71 9.43 -14.78
N THR A 541 22.93 10.19 -14.02
CA THR A 541 21.88 9.68 -13.14
C THR A 541 20.56 10.29 -13.57
N TYR A 542 19.49 9.52 -13.46
CA TYR A 542 18.17 9.90 -13.96
C TYR A 542 17.14 9.84 -12.82
N TYR A 543 17.47 10.44 -11.68
CA TYR A 543 16.52 10.56 -10.59
C TYR A 543 15.33 11.43 -11.03
N PRO A 544 14.08 11.03 -10.71
CA PRO A 544 12.92 11.90 -10.83
C PRO A 544 13.15 13.24 -10.12
N ASP A 545 12.65 14.32 -10.71
CA ASP A 545 12.74 15.67 -10.14
C ASP A 545 11.48 15.96 -9.30
N VAL A 546 11.64 15.98 -7.98
CA VAL A 546 10.55 16.15 -7.00
C VAL A 546 10.95 17.10 -5.88
#